data_AF-K7GGM0-F1
#
_entry.id   AF-K7GGM0-F1
#
_cell.length_a   1.000
_cell.length_b   1.000
_cell.length_c   1.000
_cell.angle_alpha   90.00
_cell.angle_beta   90.00
_cell.angle_gamma   90.00
#
_symmetry.space_group_name_H-M   'P 1'
#
loop_
_entity.id
_entity.type
_entity.pdbx_description
1 polymer ?
#
loop_
_entity_poly.entity_id
_entity_poly.type
_entity_poly.pdbx_seq_one_letter_code
_entity_poly.pdbx_strand_id
1 'polypeptide(L)'
;MLVQMISDANTAGNGFIAMFSAAEPHERGDQYCGGRLDKPSGSFKTPNWPDRDYPAGVTCSWHIVAPRNQVIELKFEKFDVERDNYCRYDFVAVFNGGEINDAKRIGKYCGDSPPAPIVSERNELLVQFLSDLSLTADGFIGHYKFRAKKLPTTTAPATTTPFATATLKPTVALCQQKCGRNGTPESNYCSSNFVITGTVITAVTRGGSLHATISIINVYKEGNLAIQQAGKNMSTKIIVVCKQCPLIRRGLNYIIMGQLEEDGRGKILPNNFVMSFKTKNQKTLNTLKNKRC
;
A
#
# COMPACT_ATOMS: atom_id res chain seq x y z
N MET A 1 -13.64 -5.26 -24.85
CA MET A 1 -12.26 -5.27 -25.41
C MET A 1 -12.10 -4.04 -26.27
N LEU A 2 -10.99 -3.30 -26.13
CA LEU A 2 -10.64 -2.16 -26.97
C LEU A 2 -9.34 -2.52 -27.70
N VAL A 3 -9.33 -2.39 -29.03
CA VAL A 3 -8.12 -2.56 -29.86
C VAL A 3 -7.77 -1.19 -30.42
N GLN A 4 -6.54 -0.73 -30.19
CA GLN A 4 -6.04 0.54 -30.70
C GLN A 4 -4.74 0.31 -31.48
N MET A 5 -4.74 0.69 -32.75
CA MET A 5 -3.54 0.71 -33.61
C MET A 5 -3.07 2.16 -33.75
N ILE A 6 -1.77 2.41 -33.55
CA ILE A 6 -1.14 3.71 -33.71
C ILE A 6 0.03 3.53 -34.69
N SER A 7 0.07 4.33 -35.75
CA SER A 7 1.17 4.35 -36.72
C SER A 7 1.92 5.68 -36.67
N ASP A 8 3.17 5.67 -37.11
CA ASP A 8 3.97 6.88 -37.33
C ASP A 8 3.91 7.34 -38.81
N ALA A 9 4.70 8.36 -39.16
CA ALA A 9 4.72 8.96 -40.51
C ALA A 9 5.81 8.38 -41.44
N ASN A 10 6.55 7.34 -41.02
CA ASN A 10 7.79 6.97 -41.70
C ASN A 10 7.60 5.83 -42.70
N THR A 11 6.99 4.73 -42.27
CA THR A 11 6.93 3.49 -43.07
C THR A 11 5.66 2.73 -42.79
N ALA A 12 5.01 2.22 -43.84
CA ALA A 12 3.80 1.39 -43.73
C ALA A 12 4.13 -0.08 -44.05
N GLY A 13 3.46 -1.00 -43.36
CA GLY A 13 3.50 -2.45 -43.61
C GLY A 13 2.09 -3.02 -43.79
N ASN A 14 1.98 -4.34 -43.99
CA ASN A 14 0.72 -5.03 -44.33
C ASN A 14 -0.35 -5.07 -43.21
N GLY A 15 -0.12 -4.42 -42.07
CA GLY A 15 -1.05 -4.38 -40.94
C GLY A 15 -1.22 -5.74 -40.26
N PHE A 16 -2.38 -5.96 -39.64
CA PHE A 16 -2.76 -7.22 -39.02
C PHE A 16 -4.20 -7.59 -39.36
N ILE A 17 -4.49 -8.89 -39.38
CA ILE A 17 -5.85 -9.42 -39.40
C ILE A 17 -6.09 -10.07 -38.05
N ALA A 18 -7.19 -9.69 -37.39
CA ALA A 18 -7.63 -10.31 -36.15
C ALA A 18 -8.99 -10.98 -36.36
N MET A 19 -9.13 -12.21 -35.89
CA MET A 19 -10.40 -12.89 -35.79
C MET A 19 -10.82 -12.92 -34.31
N PHE A 20 -12.09 -12.61 -34.04
CA PHE A 20 -12.65 -12.70 -32.70
C PHE A 20 -13.88 -13.59 -32.72
N SER A 21 -14.11 -14.29 -31.61
CA SER A 21 -15.36 -14.96 -31.32
C SER A 21 -15.72 -14.69 -29.87
N ALA A 22 -17.02 -14.59 -29.57
CA ALA A 22 -17.48 -14.67 -28.19
C ALA A 22 -17.15 -16.08 -27.70
N ALA A 23 -16.20 -16.20 -26.77
CA ALA A 23 -15.96 -17.46 -26.10
C ALA A 23 -17.02 -17.59 -24.99
N GLU A 24 -17.90 -18.57 -25.10
CA GLU A 24 -18.68 -18.98 -23.95
C GLU A 24 -17.73 -19.56 -22.90
N PRO A 25 -17.91 -19.23 -21.60
CA PRO A 25 -17.14 -19.88 -20.56
C PRO A 25 -17.30 -21.40 -20.71
N HIS A 26 -16.19 -22.12 -20.87
CA HIS A 26 -16.05 -23.59 -20.89
C HIS A 26 -16.08 -24.34 -22.23
N GLU A 27 -16.29 -23.72 -23.39
CA GLU A 27 -16.39 -24.50 -24.65
C GLU A 27 -15.06 -25.00 -25.23
N ARG A 28 -13.91 -24.40 -24.86
CA ARG A 28 -12.64 -24.63 -25.57
C ARG A 28 -11.57 -25.36 -24.77
N GLY A 29 -11.87 -25.83 -23.56
CA GLY A 29 -10.84 -26.38 -22.65
C GLY A 29 -9.85 -25.33 -22.12
N ASP A 30 -9.91 -24.10 -22.64
CA ASP A 30 -9.25 -22.93 -22.06
C ASP A 30 -9.87 -22.67 -20.68
N GLN A 31 -9.04 -22.74 -19.62
CA GLN A 31 -9.42 -22.45 -18.24
C GLN A 31 -9.75 -20.96 -18.08
N TYR A 32 -10.94 -20.57 -18.54
CA TYR A 32 -11.46 -19.23 -18.38
C TYR A 32 -11.82 -18.99 -16.91
N CYS A 33 -11.19 -18.00 -16.31
CA CYS A 33 -11.44 -17.56 -14.94
C CYS A 33 -11.62 -16.05 -14.90
N GLY A 34 -12.50 -15.58 -14.01
CA GLY A 34 -12.88 -14.16 -13.99
C GLY A 34 -14.36 -13.96 -14.28
N GLY A 35 -14.69 -12.74 -14.67
CA GLY A 35 -16.04 -12.33 -15.05
C GLY A 35 -16.52 -11.11 -14.29
N ARG A 36 -17.76 -10.71 -14.61
CA ARG A 36 -18.44 -9.59 -13.95
C ARG A 36 -19.17 -10.08 -12.70
N LEU A 37 -19.00 -9.35 -11.60
CA LEU A 37 -19.57 -9.65 -10.29
C LEU A 37 -20.40 -8.45 -9.81
N ASP A 38 -21.72 -8.59 -9.83
CA ASP A 38 -22.69 -7.51 -9.57
C ASP A 38 -23.65 -7.79 -8.39
N LYS A 39 -23.50 -8.95 -7.74
CA LYS A 39 -24.29 -9.33 -6.56
C LYS A 39 -23.82 -8.57 -5.31
N PRO A 40 -24.69 -8.28 -4.34
CA PRO A 40 -24.33 -7.53 -3.11
C PRO A 40 -23.18 -8.11 -2.30
N SER A 41 -22.97 -9.42 -2.40
CA SER A 41 -21.81 -10.12 -1.89
C SER A 41 -21.56 -11.38 -2.69
N GLY A 42 -20.34 -11.89 -2.61
CA GLY A 42 -19.96 -13.14 -3.24
C GLY A 42 -18.50 -13.47 -3.01
N SER A 43 -18.04 -14.51 -3.67
CA SER A 43 -16.65 -14.94 -3.64
C SER A 43 -16.13 -15.23 -5.04
N PHE A 44 -14.83 -15.22 -5.17
CA PHE A 44 -14.09 -15.61 -6.36
C PHE A 44 -12.80 -16.30 -5.93
N LYS A 45 -12.26 -17.15 -6.79
CA LYS A 45 -11.12 -18.01 -6.46
C LYS A 45 -10.28 -18.29 -7.68
N THR A 46 -9.02 -18.65 -7.46
CA THR A 46 -8.16 -19.18 -8.53
C THR A 46 -8.77 -20.45 -9.15
N PRO A 47 -8.42 -20.77 -10.40
CA PRO A 47 -8.76 -22.08 -10.96
C PRO A 47 -8.24 -23.21 -10.08
N ASN A 48 -8.91 -24.36 -10.09
CA ASN A 48 -8.61 -25.55 -9.29
C ASN A 48 -8.74 -25.43 -7.76
N TRP A 49 -8.97 -24.23 -7.21
CA TRP A 49 -9.17 -24.07 -5.77
C TRP A 49 -10.45 -24.77 -5.26
N PRO A 50 -10.42 -25.51 -4.13
CA PRO A 50 -9.28 -25.75 -3.23
C PRO A 50 -8.53 -27.06 -3.49
N ASP A 51 -8.86 -27.76 -4.57
CA ASP A 51 -8.47 -29.16 -4.77
C ASP A 51 -7.01 -29.30 -5.22
N ARG A 52 -6.50 -28.32 -5.98
CA ARG A 52 -5.11 -28.27 -6.48
C ARG A 52 -4.66 -26.82 -6.70
N ASP A 53 -3.36 -26.66 -6.86
CA ASP A 53 -2.70 -25.42 -7.28
C ASP A 53 -3.33 -24.81 -8.54
N TYR A 54 -3.22 -23.49 -8.63
CA TYR A 54 -3.60 -22.79 -9.84
C TYR A 54 -2.69 -23.19 -11.02
N PRO A 55 -3.18 -23.16 -12.27
CA PRO A 55 -2.37 -23.47 -13.44
C PRO A 55 -1.35 -22.36 -13.75
N ALA A 56 -0.23 -22.73 -14.37
CA ALA A 56 0.74 -21.78 -14.92
C ALA A 56 0.18 -21.07 -16.16
N GLY A 57 0.57 -19.82 -16.38
CA GLY A 57 0.23 -19.02 -17.56
C GLY A 57 -1.22 -18.53 -17.61
N VAL A 58 -1.92 -18.46 -16.47
CA VAL A 58 -3.33 -18.03 -16.44
C VAL A 58 -3.47 -16.54 -16.19
N THR A 59 -4.49 -15.96 -16.82
CA THR A 59 -4.90 -14.57 -16.59
C THR A 59 -6.37 -14.56 -16.20
N CYS A 60 -6.67 -14.28 -14.93
CA CYS A 60 -8.04 -14.10 -14.47
C CYS A 60 -8.34 -12.62 -14.24
N SER A 61 -9.56 -12.18 -14.49
CA SER A 61 -9.99 -10.81 -14.19
C SER A 61 -11.43 -10.78 -13.67
N TRP A 62 -11.62 -10.32 -12.44
CA TRP A 62 -12.93 -10.14 -11.81
C TRP A 62 -13.28 -8.66 -11.73
N HIS A 63 -14.31 -8.25 -12.47
CA HIS A 63 -14.83 -6.88 -12.45
C HIS A 63 -16.03 -6.80 -11.52
N ILE A 64 -15.81 -6.27 -10.31
CA ILE A 64 -16.85 -6.12 -9.30
C ILE A 64 -17.52 -4.76 -9.49
N VAL A 65 -18.83 -4.75 -9.71
CA VAL A 65 -19.61 -3.53 -9.91
C VAL A 65 -20.77 -3.44 -8.94
N ALA A 66 -20.63 -2.50 -8.02
CA ALA A 66 -21.68 -2.13 -7.07
C ALA A 66 -22.60 -1.04 -7.66
N PRO A 67 -23.80 -0.86 -7.08
CA PRO A 67 -24.60 0.33 -7.27
C PRO A 67 -23.82 1.62 -6.98
N ARG A 68 -24.13 2.72 -7.68
CA ARG A 68 -23.38 3.99 -7.60
C ARG A 68 -23.29 4.60 -6.20
N ASN A 69 -24.22 4.29 -5.31
CA ASN A 69 -24.27 4.74 -3.91
C ASN A 69 -23.52 3.82 -2.93
N GLN A 70 -22.84 2.78 -3.43
CA GLN A 70 -22.11 1.81 -2.63
C GLN A 70 -20.62 1.77 -3.01
N VAL A 71 -19.81 1.27 -2.08
CA VAL A 71 -18.40 0.89 -2.26
C VAL A 71 -18.27 -0.62 -2.05
N ILE A 72 -17.17 -1.17 -2.53
CA ILE A 72 -16.87 -2.59 -2.49
C ILE A 72 -15.80 -2.80 -1.42
N GLU A 73 -16.04 -3.70 -0.48
CA GLU A 73 -15.01 -4.22 0.40
C GLU A 73 -14.60 -5.61 -0.09
N LEU A 74 -13.30 -5.82 -0.25
CA LEU A 74 -12.67 -7.06 -0.67
C LEU A 74 -11.78 -7.59 0.46
N LYS A 75 -11.87 -8.89 0.72
CA LYS A 75 -11.00 -9.60 1.68
C LYS A 75 -10.60 -10.96 1.13
N PHE A 76 -9.33 -11.29 1.20
CA PHE A 76 -8.84 -12.64 0.96
C PHE A 76 -8.92 -13.46 2.25
N GLU A 77 -9.54 -14.64 2.19
CA GLU A 77 -9.60 -15.57 3.33
C GLU A 77 -8.36 -16.47 3.36
N LYS A 78 -8.00 -17.02 2.20
CA LYS A 78 -6.76 -17.75 1.95
C LYS A 78 -6.05 -17.11 0.78
N PHE A 79 -4.72 -17.11 0.83
CA PHE A 79 -3.88 -16.47 -0.16
C PHE A 79 -2.50 -17.13 -0.14
N ASP A 80 -2.18 -17.85 -1.20
CA ASP A 80 -0.86 -18.39 -1.46
C ASP A 80 -0.58 -18.32 -2.95
N VAL A 81 0.33 -17.42 -3.31
CA VAL A 81 0.74 -17.11 -4.68
C VAL A 81 2.26 -17.07 -4.69
N GLU A 82 2.91 -17.48 -5.77
CA GLU A 82 4.37 -17.58 -5.84
C GLU A 82 5.07 -16.36 -5.24
N ARG A 83 5.96 -16.60 -4.27
CA ARG A 83 6.60 -15.53 -3.51
C ARG A 83 7.75 -14.91 -4.30
N ASP A 84 7.61 -13.62 -4.62
CA ASP A 84 8.71 -12.77 -5.08
C ASP A 84 8.72 -11.44 -4.31
N ASN A 85 9.90 -10.87 -4.06
CA ASN A 85 10.02 -9.60 -3.33
C ASN A 85 9.33 -8.42 -4.02
N TYR A 86 9.11 -8.52 -5.34
CA TYR A 86 8.45 -7.50 -6.16
C TYR A 86 7.21 -8.06 -6.89
N CYS A 87 6.79 -9.28 -6.57
CA CYS A 87 5.68 -10.00 -7.21
C CYS A 87 5.79 -9.96 -8.75
N ARG A 88 6.97 -10.25 -9.31
CA ARG A 88 7.24 -10.13 -10.75
C ARG A 88 6.70 -11.30 -11.57
N TYR A 89 6.64 -12.48 -10.96
CA TYR A 89 6.16 -13.72 -11.56
C TYR A 89 4.64 -13.79 -11.39
N ASP A 90 4.17 -14.45 -10.33
CA ASP A 90 2.75 -14.52 -10.03
C ASP A 90 2.29 -13.40 -9.11
N PHE A 91 1.09 -12.87 -9.37
CA PHE A 91 0.54 -11.82 -8.53
C PHE A 91 -0.96 -11.62 -8.68
N VAL A 92 -1.54 -11.04 -7.63
CA VAL A 92 -2.86 -10.42 -7.64
C VAL A 92 -2.71 -8.91 -7.62
N ALA A 93 -3.21 -8.23 -8.65
CA ALA A 93 -3.29 -6.78 -8.71
C ALA A 93 -4.74 -6.33 -8.51
N VAL A 94 -4.92 -5.28 -7.71
CA VAL A 94 -6.25 -4.71 -7.42
C VAL A 94 -6.26 -3.24 -7.85
N PHE A 95 -7.30 -2.84 -8.59
CA PHE A 95 -7.43 -1.50 -9.16
C PHE A 95 -8.74 -0.84 -8.76
N ASN A 96 -8.69 0.46 -8.48
CA ASN A 96 -9.89 1.30 -8.33
C ASN A 96 -10.49 1.60 -9.72
N GLY A 97 -11.69 1.09 -9.99
CA GLY A 97 -12.37 1.22 -11.29
C GLY A 97 -12.55 -0.11 -12.03
N GLY A 98 -13.03 -0.04 -13.27
CA GLY A 98 -13.30 -1.20 -14.12
C GLY A 98 -12.19 -1.55 -15.13
N GLU A 99 -11.02 -0.91 -15.05
CA GLU A 99 -9.95 -1.05 -16.03
C GLU A 99 -8.59 -1.26 -15.35
N ILE A 100 -7.70 -1.97 -16.04
CA ILE A 100 -6.30 -2.14 -15.62
C ILE A 100 -5.60 -0.80 -15.89
N ASN A 101 -5.33 -0.06 -14.82
CA ASN A 101 -4.67 1.23 -14.88
C ASN A 101 -3.75 1.40 -13.67
N ASP A 102 -2.44 1.42 -13.92
CA ASP A 102 -1.43 1.49 -12.86
C ASP A 102 -1.54 2.74 -11.99
N ALA A 103 -2.03 3.87 -12.51
CA ALA A 103 -2.28 5.07 -11.72
C ALA A 103 -3.42 4.89 -10.70
N LYS A 104 -4.28 3.88 -10.90
CA LYS A 104 -5.39 3.51 -10.00
C LYS A 104 -5.15 2.18 -9.29
N ARG A 105 -3.93 1.63 -9.36
CA ARG A 105 -3.57 0.36 -8.70
C ARG A 105 -3.48 0.57 -7.19
N ILE A 106 -4.33 -0.15 -6.46
CA ILE A 106 -4.32 -0.18 -5.00
C ILE A 106 -3.11 -0.95 -4.48
N GLY A 107 -2.79 -2.07 -5.14
CA GLY A 107 -1.63 -2.87 -4.78
C GLY A 107 -1.42 -4.07 -5.71
N LYS A 108 -0.24 -4.66 -5.56
CA LYS A 108 0.21 -5.89 -6.20
C LYS A 108 0.68 -6.83 -5.08
N TYR A 109 0.15 -8.04 -5.05
CA TYR A 109 0.27 -8.96 -3.93
C TYR A 109 0.69 -10.35 -4.39
N CYS A 110 1.55 -11.00 -3.62
CA CYS A 110 2.03 -12.36 -3.82
C CYS A 110 2.58 -12.91 -2.48
N GLY A 111 2.96 -14.18 -2.44
CA GLY A 111 3.32 -14.92 -1.23
C GLY A 111 2.11 -15.56 -0.54
N ASP A 112 2.33 -16.04 0.69
CA ASP A 112 1.40 -16.82 1.52
C ASP A 112 0.56 -15.99 2.51
N SER A 113 0.72 -14.67 2.46
CA SER A 113 0.19 -13.76 3.46
C SER A 113 -0.95 -12.95 2.85
N PRO A 114 -2.22 -13.17 3.27
CA PRO A 114 -3.35 -12.46 2.68
C PRO A 114 -3.22 -10.95 2.90
N PRO A 115 -3.49 -10.13 1.85
CA PRO A 115 -3.53 -8.68 1.97
C PRO A 115 -4.53 -8.21 3.03
N ALA A 116 -4.27 -7.03 3.61
CA ALA A 116 -5.26 -6.36 4.44
C ALA A 116 -6.56 -6.10 3.65
N PRO A 117 -7.73 -6.07 4.30
CA PRO A 117 -8.99 -5.79 3.61
C PRO A 117 -8.93 -4.48 2.81
N ILE A 118 -9.39 -4.56 1.56
CA ILE A 118 -9.36 -3.45 0.59
C ILE A 118 -10.76 -2.88 0.48
N VAL A 119 -10.87 -1.55 0.46
CA VAL A 119 -12.14 -0.86 0.20
C VAL A 119 -11.95 0.03 -1.02
N SER A 120 -12.85 -0.09 -1.99
CA SER A 120 -12.83 0.72 -3.21
C SER A 120 -13.18 2.18 -2.92
N GLU A 121 -12.66 3.10 -3.73
CA GLU A 121 -13.00 4.53 -3.65
C GLU A 121 -14.40 4.81 -4.23
N ARG A 122 -14.80 4.04 -5.25
CA ARG A 122 -16.05 4.19 -5.98
C ARG A 122 -16.81 2.86 -6.02
N ASN A 123 -17.76 2.73 -6.93
CA ASN A 123 -18.62 1.57 -7.06
C ASN A 123 -18.06 0.47 -7.98
N GLU A 124 -16.79 0.57 -8.38
CA GLU A 124 -16.14 -0.41 -9.24
C GLU A 124 -14.76 -0.78 -8.68
N LEU A 125 -14.44 -2.07 -8.75
CA LEU A 125 -13.16 -2.63 -8.35
C LEU A 125 -12.79 -3.74 -9.34
N LEU A 126 -11.56 -3.71 -9.84
CA LEU A 126 -11.03 -4.75 -10.72
C LEU A 126 -9.95 -5.53 -9.98
N VAL A 127 -10.07 -6.85 -9.98
CA VAL A 127 -9.06 -7.77 -9.45
C VAL A 127 -8.50 -8.59 -10.61
N GLN A 128 -7.19 -8.51 -10.83
CA GLN A 128 -6.47 -9.28 -11.83
C GLN A 128 -5.55 -10.27 -11.14
N PHE A 129 -5.59 -11.54 -11.56
CA PHE A 129 -4.61 -12.54 -11.21
C PHE A 129 -3.84 -12.95 -12.46
N LEU A 130 -2.52 -12.99 -12.35
CA LEU A 130 -1.59 -13.41 -13.39
C LEU A 130 -0.64 -14.44 -12.81
N SER A 131 -0.45 -15.55 -13.52
CA SER A 131 0.64 -16.49 -13.28
C SER A 131 1.57 -16.60 -14.49
N ASP A 132 2.86 -16.82 -14.23
CA ASP A 132 3.87 -17.10 -15.25
C ASP A 132 3.88 -18.59 -15.64
N LEU A 133 4.82 -19.01 -16.50
CA LEU A 133 4.86 -20.37 -17.04
C LEU A 133 5.47 -21.41 -16.09
N SER A 134 5.76 -21.05 -14.84
CA SER A 134 6.43 -21.88 -13.85
C SER A 134 5.85 -21.67 -12.44
N LEU A 135 6.32 -22.48 -11.48
CA LEU A 135 6.08 -22.35 -10.03
C LEU A 135 4.66 -21.90 -9.63
N THR A 136 3.79 -22.89 -9.41
CA THR A 136 2.43 -22.67 -8.90
C THR A 136 2.39 -22.75 -7.37
N ALA A 137 1.28 -22.30 -6.79
CA ALA A 137 0.97 -22.43 -5.37
C ALA A 137 -0.52 -22.73 -5.18
N ASP A 138 -0.95 -22.94 -3.93
CA ASP A 138 -2.32 -23.35 -3.63
C ASP A 138 -3.36 -22.39 -4.24
N GLY A 139 -3.06 -21.09 -4.27
CA GLY A 139 -3.93 -20.04 -4.82
C GLY A 139 -4.70 -19.28 -3.74
N PHE A 140 -5.87 -18.76 -4.09
CA PHE A 140 -6.63 -17.92 -3.17
C PHE A 140 -8.14 -18.05 -3.33
N ILE A 141 -8.84 -17.66 -2.26
CA ILE A 141 -10.27 -17.35 -2.28
C ILE A 141 -10.50 -15.96 -1.67
N GLY A 142 -11.09 -15.09 -2.49
CA GLY A 142 -11.48 -13.73 -2.15
C GLY A 142 -12.98 -13.62 -1.95
N HIS A 143 -13.39 -12.84 -0.96
CA HIS A 143 -14.78 -12.50 -0.68
C HIS A 143 -14.98 -11.01 -0.81
N TYR A 144 -16.08 -10.61 -1.44
CA TYR A 144 -16.46 -9.22 -1.57
C TYR A 144 -17.87 -8.98 -1.03
N LYS A 145 -18.09 -7.75 -0.57
CA LYS A 145 -19.44 -7.26 -0.22
C LYS A 145 -19.56 -5.77 -0.47
N PHE A 146 -20.76 -5.34 -0.79
CA PHE A 146 -21.06 -3.93 -0.98
C PHE A 146 -21.38 -3.27 0.36
N ARG A 147 -20.94 -2.03 0.52
CA ARG A 147 -21.19 -1.18 1.68
C ARG A 147 -21.72 0.16 1.22
N ALA A 148 -22.65 0.75 1.97
CA ALA A 148 -23.11 2.11 1.67
C ALA A 148 -21.96 3.12 1.75
N LYS A 149 -21.91 4.05 0.79
CA LYS A 149 -21.00 5.22 0.88
C LYS A 149 -21.40 6.05 2.10
N LYS A 150 -20.47 6.29 3.02
CA LYS A 150 -20.64 7.39 3.99
C LYS A 150 -20.47 8.68 3.21
N LEU A 151 -21.58 9.38 2.95
CA LEU A 151 -21.53 10.72 2.39
C LEU A 151 -20.77 11.62 3.39
N PRO A 152 -19.76 12.40 2.98
CA PRO A 152 -19.29 13.49 3.81
C PRO A 152 -20.43 14.50 3.94
N THR A 153 -21.03 14.60 5.12
CA THR A 153 -22.00 15.66 5.43
C THR A 153 -21.28 17.00 5.30
N THR A 154 -21.59 17.76 4.25
CA THR A 154 -21.16 19.15 4.11
C THR A 154 -21.81 19.96 5.22
N THR A 155 -21.06 20.26 6.28
CA THR A 155 -21.51 21.16 7.34
C THR A 155 -21.58 22.57 6.76
N ALA A 156 -22.79 23.13 6.64
CA ALA A 156 -22.99 24.56 6.39
C ALA A 156 -22.37 25.39 7.53
N PRO A 157 -21.88 26.62 7.28
CA PRO A 157 -21.32 27.46 8.34
C PRO A 157 -22.46 27.95 9.25
N ALA A 158 -22.47 27.50 10.51
CA ALA A 158 -23.40 27.99 11.52
C ALA A 158 -22.75 29.07 12.39
N THR A 159 -23.42 30.21 12.45
CA THR A 159 -23.18 31.37 13.29
C THR A 159 -23.02 31.01 14.77
N THR A 160 -22.11 31.73 15.41
CA THR A 160 -21.70 31.68 16.81
C THR A 160 -22.84 31.98 17.79
N THR A 161 -23.09 31.07 18.73
CA THR A 161 -23.51 31.36 20.13
C THR A 161 -23.07 30.23 21.07
N PRO A 162 -22.89 30.51 22.39
CA PRO A 162 -21.98 29.74 23.23
C PRO A 162 -22.66 28.68 24.14
N PHE A 163 -21.85 27.67 24.46
CA PHE A 163 -21.84 26.76 25.62
C PHE A 163 -23.15 26.13 26.12
N ALA A 164 -23.22 24.80 25.98
CA ALA A 164 -23.69 23.92 27.04
C ALA A 164 -22.87 22.62 27.06
N THR A 165 -22.33 22.32 28.23
CA THR A 165 -21.52 21.17 28.61
C THR A 165 -22.37 19.89 28.64
N ALA A 166 -21.97 18.81 27.95
CA ALA A 166 -21.96 17.43 28.49
C ALA A 166 -21.60 16.35 27.44
N THR A 167 -20.52 15.61 27.75
CA THR A 167 -20.27 14.16 27.58
C THR A 167 -20.29 13.48 26.19
N LEU A 168 -19.09 13.45 25.60
CA LEU A 168 -18.34 12.31 25.01
C LEU A 168 -19.06 11.18 24.24
N LYS A 169 -18.68 11.04 22.95
CA LYS A 169 -18.32 9.74 22.34
C LYS A 169 -16.84 9.74 21.90
N PRO A 170 -16.14 8.60 22.03
CA PRO A 170 -14.69 8.55 22.21
C PRO A 170 -13.99 8.01 20.96
N THR A 171 -13.17 8.81 20.28
CA THR A 171 -12.13 8.28 19.38
C THR A 171 -11.10 9.35 19.00
N VAL A 172 -11.53 10.56 18.67
CA VAL A 172 -10.60 11.65 18.28
C VAL A 172 -9.88 12.24 19.50
N ALA A 173 -10.61 12.51 20.59
CA ALA A 173 -10.03 13.06 21.81
C ALA A 173 -9.03 12.11 22.49
N LEU A 174 -9.21 10.79 22.37
CA LEU A 174 -8.33 9.80 23.01
C LEU A 174 -6.99 9.63 22.27
N CYS A 175 -6.95 9.87 20.94
CA CYS A 175 -5.70 9.80 20.20
C CYS A 175 -4.82 11.04 20.49
N GLN A 176 -5.40 12.24 20.51
CA GLN A 176 -4.70 13.46 20.92
C GLN A 176 -4.18 13.37 22.38
N GLN A 177 -4.91 12.69 23.26
CA GLN A 177 -4.49 12.51 24.66
C GLN A 177 -3.28 11.56 24.83
N LYS A 178 -3.09 10.56 23.93
CA LYS A 178 -1.92 9.67 23.94
C LYS A 178 -0.70 10.26 23.25
N CYS A 179 -0.89 11.11 22.23
CA CYS A 179 0.18 11.86 21.59
C CYS A 179 0.64 13.07 22.44
N GLY A 180 0.00 13.37 23.57
CA GLY A 180 0.37 14.46 24.49
C GLY A 180 1.42 14.09 25.56
N ARG A 181 1.85 12.82 25.65
CA ARG A 181 2.93 12.41 26.57
C ARG A 181 4.28 12.52 25.86
N ASN A 182 5.12 13.47 26.28
CA ASN A 182 6.45 13.64 25.71
C ASN A 182 7.37 12.46 26.09
N GLY A 183 8.07 11.88 25.10
CA GLY A 183 9.16 10.92 25.32
C GLY A 183 8.89 9.44 25.03
N THR A 184 7.71 9.03 24.54
CA THR A 184 7.43 7.62 24.16
C THR A 184 7.51 7.38 22.65
N PRO A 185 7.82 6.14 22.19
CA PRO A 185 7.83 5.80 20.76
C PRO A 185 6.50 6.08 20.04
N GLU A 186 5.38 5.93 20.74
CA GLU A 186 4.03 6.17 20.21
C GLU A 186 3.76 7.66 19.98
N SER A 187 4.16 8.51 20.93
CA SER A 187 4.01 9.97 20.85
C SER A 187 4.86 10.55 19.72
N ASN A 188 6.12 10.08 19.62
CA ASN A 188 7.04 10.50 18.56
C ASN A 188 6.61 9.99 17.17
N TYR A 189 5.99 8.81 17.10
CA TYR A 189 5.39 8.31 15.86
C TYR A 189 4.20 9.19 15.41
N CYS A 190 3.37 9.66 16.35
CA CYS A 190 2.29 10.60 16.03
C CYS A 190 2.84 11.92 15.48
N SER A 191 3.86 12.49 16.14
CA SER A 191 4.36 13.84 15.87
C SER A 191 5.32 13.93 14.69
N SER A 192 5.79 12.81 14.15
CA SER A 192 6.75 12.77 13.04
C SER A 192 6.07 12.61 11.68
N ASN A 193 6.61 13.28 10.65
CA ASN A 193 6.10 13.18 9.28
C ASN A 193 6.64 11.96 8.56
N PHE A 194 7.85 11.52 8.92
CA PHE A 194 8.43 10.27 8.45
C PHE A 194 8.93 9.42 9.62
N VAL A 195 8.87 8.10 9.45
CA VAL A 195 9.37 7.08 10.37
C VAL A 195 9.95 5.94 9.57
N ILE A 196 11.26 5.75 9.71
CA ILE A 196 12.02 4.71 9.02
C ILE A 196 12.92 3.96 10.01
N THR A 197 13.27 2.73 9.66
CA THR A 197 14.38 2.02 10.30
C THR A 197 15.46 1.76 9.29
N GLY A 198 16.71 1.96 9.68
CA GLY A 198 17.82 1.79 8.76
C GLY A 198 19.18 1.76 9.42
N THR A 199 20.17 1.33 8.65
CA THR A 199 21.58 1.29 9.04
C THR A 199 22.27 2.59 8.63
N VAL A 200 23.06 3.18 9.52
CA VAL A 200 23.82 4.39 9.20
C VAL A 200 25.02 4.02 8.33
N ILE A 201 25.01 4.48 7.08
CA ILE A 201 26.11 4.25 6.12
C ILE A 201 27.21 5.30 6.32
N THR A 202 26.82 6.56 6.43
CA THR A 202 27.73 7.70 6.65
C THR A 202 27.14 8.66 7.69
N ALA A 203 28.01 9.30 8.47
CA ALA A 203 27.63 10.32 9.44
C ALA A 203 28.78 11.35 9.50
N VAL A 204 28.52 12.58 9.04
CA VAL A 204 29.52 13.66 8.94
C VAL A 204 28.96 14.92 9.58
N THR A 205 29.71 15.51 10.51
CA THR A 205 29.30 16.76 11.17
C THR A 205 29.76 17.97 10.36
N ARG A 206 28.85 18.86 9.99
CA ARG A 206 29.12 20.11 9.28
C ARG A 206 28.31 21.25 9.91
N GLY A 207 28.98 22.34 10.30
CA GLY A 207 28.31 23.55 10.79
C GLY A 207 27.37 23.33 12.00
N GLY A 208 27.71 22.43 12.92
CA GLY A 208 26.88 22.13 14.10
C GLY A 208 25.66 21.23 13.82
N SER A 209 25.53 20.68 12.60
CA SER A 209 24.53 19.68 12.23
C SER A 209 25.21 18.39 11.75
N LEU A 210 24.59 17.23 12.00
CA LEU A 210 25.07 15.93 11.53
C LEU A 210 24.32 15.54 10.27
N HIS A 211 25.06 15.36 9.17
CA HIS A 211 24.54 14.83 7.92
C HIS A 211 24.77 13.33 7.89
N ALA A 212 23.70 12.54 7.80
CA ALA A 212 23.78 11.09 7.75
C ALA A 212 23.09 10.52 6.51
N THR A 213 23.68 9.48 5.93
CA THR A 213 23.03 8.66 4.90
C THR A 213 22.64 7.33 5.50
N ILE A 214 21.36 6.98 5.35
CA ILE A 214 20.76 5.81 5.99
C ILE A 214 20.37 4.81 4.93
N SER A 215 20.84 3.57 5.05
CA SER A 215 20.31 2.43 4.30
C SER A 215 18.98 2.02 4.93
N ILE A 216 17.89 2.19 4.19
CA ILE A 216 16.55 1.91 4.70
C ILE A 216 16.33 0.40 4.75
N ILE A 217 15.94 -0.09 5.91
CA ILE A 217 15.51 -1.48 6.14
C ILE A 217 13.99 -1.56 6.04
N ASN A 218 13.26 -0.62 6.68
CA ASN A 218 11.80 -0.54 6.60
C ASN A 218 11.32 0.90 6.65
N VAL A 219 10.20 1.16 5.98
CA VAL A 219 9.45 2.41 6.04
C VAL A 219 8.11 2.16 6.73
N TYR A 220 7.81 2.95 7.77
CA TYR A 220 6.54 2.89 8.51
C TYR A 220 5.68 4.10 8.24
N LYS A 221 6.31 5.24 7.97
CA LYS A 221 5.66 6.48 7.54
C LYS A 221 6.63 7.17 6.58
N GLU A 222 6.24 7.27 5.32
CA GLU A 222 7.11 7.84 4.28
C GLU A 222 6.95 9.36 4.20
N GLY A 223 5.70 9.83 4.23
CA GLY A 223 5.38 11.21 3.88
C GLY A 223 5.83 11.49 2.44
N ASN A 224 6.70 12.49 2.26
CA ASN A 224 7.36 12.85 1.00
C ASN A 224 8.89 12.75 1.10
N LEU A 225 9.41 11.79 1.88
CA LEU A 225 10.86 11.63 2.06
C LEU A 225 11.53 11.23 0.73
N ALA A 226 12.59 11.95 0.34
CA ALA A 226 13.37 11.61 -0.84
C ALA A 226 14.21 10.34 -0.59
N ILE A 227 13.80 9.23 -1.20
CA ILE A 227 14.49 7.94 -1.12
C ILE A 227 15.27 7.71 -2.43
N GLN A 228 16.58 7.53 -2.31
CA GLN A 228 17.50 7.21 -3.39
C GLN A 228 17.63 5.69 -3.50
N GLN A 229 17.18 5.12 -4.62
CA GLN A 229 17.24 3.68 -4.87
C GLN A 229 18.36 3.34 -5.86
N ALA A 230 19.28 2.46 -5.44
CA ALA A 230 20.32 1.90 -6.29
C ALA A 230 20.24 0.38 -6.22
N GLY A 231 19.58 -0.23 -7.22
CA GLY A 231 19.30 -1.67 -7.24
C GLY A 231 18.39 -2.11 -6.09
N LYS A 232 18.84 -3.08 -5.29
CA LYS A 232 18.14 -3.63 -4.12
C LYS A 232 18.25 -2.75 -2.85
N ASN A 233 19.12 -1.73 -2.86
CA ASN A 233 19.38 -0.91 -1.69
C ASN A 233 18.65 0.43 -1.80
N MET A 234 17.85 0.73 -0.77
CA MET A 234 17.23 2.05 -0.61
C MET A 234 18.05 2.85 0.39
N SER A 235 18.35 4.09 0.06
CA SER A 235 19.04 5.00 0.96
C SER A 235 18.36 6.36 1.00
N THR A 236 18.46 7.06 2.12
CA THR A 236 17.98 8.43 2.21
C THR A 236 18.97 9.28 2.98
N LYS A 237 18.99 10.58 2.67
CA LYS A 237 19.82 11.57 3.33
C LYS A 237 18.99 12.30 4.37
N ILE A 238 19.46 12.27 5.61
CA ILE A 238 18.84 12.97 6.72
C ILE A 238 19.82 13.96 7.35
N ILE A 239 19.27 15.04 7.88
CA ILE A 239 19.99 16.09 8.60
C ILE A 239 19.51 16.07 10.05
N VAL A 240 20.45 15.86 10.97
CA VAL A 240 20.18 15.87 12.41
C VAL A 240 20.72 17.15 12.99
N VAL A 241 19.82 18.03 13.44
CA VAL A 241 20.18 19.32 14.02
C VAL A 241 20.27 19.16 15.53
N CYS A 242 21.47 19.01 16.08
CA CYS A 242 21.66 18.97 17.53
C CYS A 242 23.07 19.39 17.96
N LYS A 243 23.15 20.22 19.02
CA LYS A 243 24.40 20.73 19.61
C LYS A 243 25.21 19.63 20.34
N GLN A 244 24.56 18.56 20.80
CA GLN A 244 25.17 17.38 21.42
C GLN A 244 24.43 16.11 20.98
N CYS A 245 24.56 15.73 19.69
CA CYS A 245 23.90 14.55 19.13
C CYS A 245 24.25 13.27 19.93
N PRO A 246 23.28 12.46 20.37
CA PRO A 246 23.58 11.14 20.92
C PRO A 246 24.06 10.20 19.79
N LEU A 247 25.39 10.04 19.68
CA LEU A 247 26.17 8.94 19.07
C LEU A 247 25.42 8.10 18.00
N ILE A 248 25.02 8.72 16.87
CA ILE A 248 24.68 7.99 15.66
C ILE A 248 25.99 7.45 15.08
N ARG A 249 26.27 6.16 15.30
CA ARG A 249 27.50 5.52 14.85
C ARG A 249 27.24 4.78 13.55
N ARG A 250 28.23 4.86 12.65
CA ARG A 250 28.24 4.10 11.40
C ARG A 250 28.09 2.60 11.68
N GLY A 251 27.30 1.91 10.87
CA GLY A 251 27.11 0.46 10.93
C GLY A 251 26.08 -0.02 11.96
N LEU A 252 25.49 0.89 12.76
CA LEU A 252 24.42 0.54 13.68
C LEU A 252 23.04 0.82 13.07
N ASN A 253 22.05 0.04 13.53
CA ASN A 253 20.66 0.16 13.13
C ASN A 253 19.93 1.10 14.09
N TYR A 254 19.18 2.04 13.52
CA TYR A 254 18.40 3.01 14.27
C TYR A 254 16.96 3.08 13.79
N ILE A 255 16.08 3.45 14.71
CA ILE A 255 14.75 3.96 14.41
C ILE A 255 14.87 5.48 14.32
N ILE A 256 14.37 6.03 13.21
CA ILE A 256 14.55 7.43 12.85
C ILE A 256 13.18 8.03 12.61
N MET A 257 12.85 9.04 13.41
CA MET A 257 11.58 9.76 13.32
C MET A 257 11.85 11.26 13.21
N GLY A 258 11.20 11.94 12.27
CA GLY A 258 11.46 13.35 12.06
C GLY A 258 10.46 14.07 11.16
N GLN A 259 10.82 15.31 10.85
CA GLN A 259 10.07 16.23 10.01
C GLN A 259 10.66 16.28 8.60
N LEU A 260 9.86 16.59 7.60
CA LEU A 260 10.33 16.75 6.22
C LEU A 260 10.63 18.23 5.95
N GLU A 261 11.74 18.51 5.27
CA GLU A 261 11.99 19.82 4.65
C GLU A 261 11.34 19.89 3.27
N GLU A 262 11.17 21.12 2.75
CA GLU A 262 10.49 21.39 1.47
C GLU A 262 11.17 20.74 0.26
N ASP A 263 12.45 20.38 0.39
CA ASP A 263 13.25 19.70 -0.63
C ASP A 263 13.25 18.16 -0.50
N GLY A 264 12.40 17.60 0.38
CA GLY A 264 12.28 16.17 0.61
C GLY A 264 13.36 15.58 1.52
N ARG A 265 14.26 16.39 2.09
CA ARG A 265 15.25 15.91 3.08
C ARG A 265 14.59 15.72 4.45
N GLY A 266 14.93 14.61 5.11
CA GLY A 266 14.45 14.36 6.47
C GLY A 266 15.26 15.16 7.50
N LYS A 267 14.60 16.01 8.28
CA LYS A 267 15.19 16.79 9.38
C LYS A 267 14.78 16.25 10.74
N ILE A 268 15.77 16.05 11.60
CA ILE A 268 15.56 15.67 13.00
C ILE A 268 15.88 16.88 13.86
N LEU A 269 14.84 17.47 14.44
CA LEU A 269 14.95 18.57 15.41
C LEU A 269 15.48 18.04 16.76
N PRO A 270 16.00 18.90 17.66
CA PRO A 270 16.51 18.49 18.97
C PRO A 270 15.50 17.70 19.83
N ASN A 271 14.20 17.94 19.61
CA ASN A 271 13.10 17.25 20.28
C ASN A 271 12.62 15.99 19.53
N ASN A 272 13.17 15.70 18.35
CA ASN A 272 12.82 14.54 17.54
C ASN A 272 13.79 13.39 17.82
N PHE A 273 13.26 12.17 17.85
CA PHE A 273 13.88 11.05 18.53
C PHE A 273 14.64 10.10 17.58
N VAL A 274 15.89 9.80 17.93
CA VAL A 274 16.69 8.73 17.31
C VAL A 274 17.04 7.71 18.40
N MET A 275 16.71 6.44 18.17
CA MET A 275 17.02 5.37 19.12
C MET A 275 17.65 4.15 18.45
N SER A 276 18.44 3.39 19.21
CA SER A 276 18.98 2.12 18.76
C SER A 276 17.86 1.13 18.44
N PHE A 277 18.04 0.42 17.33
CA PHE A 277 17.10 -0.60 16.89
C PHE A 277 17.07 -1.77 17.87
N LYS A 278 15.91 -2.02 18.48
CA LYS A 278 15.66 -3.17 19.36
C LYS A 278 14.39 -3.88 18.90
N THR A 279 14.41 -5.22 18.95
CA THR A 279 13.30 -6.09 18.49
C THR A 279 11.96 -5.78 19.17
N LYS A 280 11.98 -5.32 20.44
CA LYS A 280 10.78 -4.88 21.17
C LYS A 280 10.15 -3.63 20.54
N ASN A 281 10.96 -2.69 20.08
CA ASN A 281 10.50 -1.43 19.47
C ASN A 281 10.00 -1.66 18.04
N GLN A 282 10.56 -2.64 17.34
CA GLN A 282 10.06 -3.10 16.04
C GLN A 282 8.61 -3.61 16.13
N LYS A 283 8.27 -4.38 17.16
CA LYS A 283 6.89 -4.84 17.41
C LYS A 283 5.95 -3.67 17.69
N THR A 284 6.39 -2.70 18.48
CA THR A 284 5.63 -1.47 18.74
C THR A 284 5.40 -0.66 17.45
N LEU A 285 6.42 -0.48 16.60
CA LEU A 285 6.30 0.22 15.32
C LEU A 285 5.41 -0.51 14.31
N ASN A 286 5.48 -1.83 14.26
CA ASN A 286 4.57 -2.66 13.46
C ASN A 286 3.12 -2.50 13.96
N THR A 287 2.93 -2.37 15.28
CA THR A 287 1.61 -2.13 15.87
C THR A 287 1.11 -0.72 15.56
N LEU A 288 1.99 0.28 15.53
CA LEU A 288 1.68 1.67 15.22
C LEU A 288 1.43 1.92 13.73
N LYS A 289 2.14 1.23 12.83
CA LYS A 289 1.90 1.23 11.38
C LYS A 289 0.46 0.87 11.02
N ASN A 290 -0.16 0.03 11.85
CA ASN A 290 -1.53 -0.45 11.66
C ASN A 290 -2.59 0.33 12.46
N LYS A 291 -2.17 1.31 13.29
CA LYS A 291 -3.09 2.18 14.02
C LYS A 291 -3.32 3.46 13.20
N ARG A 292 -4.52 3.58 12.64
CA ARG A 292 -5.00 4.85 12.08
C ARG A 292 -5.49 5.74 13.22
N CYS A 293 -4.71 6.74 13.56
CA CYS A 293 -5.25 8.06 13.80
C CYS A 293 -5.11 8.82 12.46
#